data_AF-A0A6J1NTC7-F1
#
_entry.id   AF-A0A6J1NTC7-F1
#
_cell.length_a   1.000
_cell.length_b   1.000
_cell.length_c   1.000
_cell.angle_alpha   90.00
_cell.angle_beta   90.00
_cell.angle_gamma   90.00
#
_symmetry.space_group_name_H-M   'P 1'
#
loop_
_entity.id
_entity.type
_entity.pdbx_description
1 polymer ?
#
loop_
_entity_poly.entity_id
_entity_poly.type
_entity_poly.pdbx_seq_one_letter_code
_entity_poly.pdbx_strand_id
1 'polypeptide(L)'
;ELATFDIDDEQRGNVTIEQAFYIAIECNCLPACNSIAYETETTLSVLHDEDRHTFRLNWRDFDLETYKVSNIMLFFKKSQFELWIRSELYGTSDILASCGGLLGLFMGFSVINIIEILYFCILSICRRHKTAEKHPDEEELEHSKDKY
;
A
#
# COMPACT_ATOMS: atom_id res chain seq x y z
N GLU A 1 -10.95 -27.73 -25.41
CA GLU A 1 -9.72 -28.39 -25.88
C GLU A 1 -8.56 -27.90 -25.03
N LEU A 2 -7.80 -28.79 -24.42
CA LEU A 2 -6.54 -28.44 -23.75
C LEU A 2 -5.45 -28.51 -24.82
N ALA A 3 -4.86 -27.36 -25.16
CA ALA A 3 -3.69 -27.33 -26.02
C ALA A 3 -2.48 -27.83 -25.21
N THR A 4 -2.10 -29.08 -25.41
CA THR A 4 -0.78 -29.58 -25.00
C THR A 4 0.23 -29.16 -26.06
N PHE A 5 1.09 -28.20 -25.71
CA PHE A 5 2.28 -27.90 -26.47
C PHE A 5 3.40 -28.78 -25.93
N ASP A 6 3.66 -29.91 -26.59
CA ASP A 6 4.81 -30.77 -26.29
C ASP A 6 6.09 -30.02 -26.68
N ILE A 7 6.86 -29.60 -25.67
CA ILE A 7 8.21 -29.06 -25.89
C ILE A 7 9.13 -30.28 -25.97
N ASP A 8 9.55 -30.64 -27.19
CA ASP A 8 10.62 -31.60 -27.41
C ASP A 8 11.90 -31.20 -26.64
N ASP A 9 12.53 -32.18 -25.99
CA ASP A 9 13.65 -32.06 -25.03
C ASP A 9 14.89 -31.31 -25.59
N GLU A 10 14.95 -31.12 -26.91
CA GLU A 10 16.05 -30.45 -27.62
C GLU A 10 15.91 -28.91 -27.72
N GLN A 11 14.71 -28.34 -27.48
CA GLN A 11 14.47 -26.89 -27.59
C GLN A 11 14.48 -26.12 -26.26
N ARG A 12 14.78 -26.79 -25.14
CA ARG A 12 14.77 -26.19 -23.80
C ARG A 12 15.77 -25.04 -23.60
N GLY A 13 16.68 -24.82 -24.55
CA GLY A 13 17.71 -23.76 -24.51
C GLY A 13 17.50 -22.56 -25.44
N ASN A 14 16.55 -22.59 -26.39
CA ASN A 14 16.49 -21.62 -27.50
C ASN A 14 15.16 -20.85 -27.62
N VAL A 15 14.35 -20.78 -26.56
CA VAL A 15 13.14 -19.95 -26.55
C VAL A 15 13.51 -18.51 -26.18
N THR A 16 13.25 -17.58 -27.08
CA THR A 16 13.43 -16.14 -26.81
C THR A 16 12.32 -15.61 -25.90
N ILE A 17 12.59 -14.54 -25.14
CA ILE A 17 11.59 -13.90 -24.26
C ILE A 17 10.34 -13.45 -25.04
N GLU A 18 10.54 -13.01 -26.29
CA GLU A 18 9.46 -12.63 -27.21
C GLU A 18 8.51 -13.80 -27.53
N GLN A 19 9.06 -15.00 -27.77
CA GLN A 19 8.25 -16.20 -28.05
C GLN A 19 7.50 -16.68 -26.79
N ALA A 20 8.14 -16.61 -25.62
CA ALA A 20 7.49 -16.96 -24.37
C ALA A 20 6.32 -16.02 -24.03
N PHE A 21 6.45 -14.72 -24.34
CA PHE A 21 5.38 -13.74 -24.17
C PHE A 21 4.20 -13.99 -25.11
N TYR A 22 4.46 -14.36 -26.38
CA TYR A 22 3.41 -14.68 -27.34
C TYR A 22 2.57 -15.90 -26.91
N ILE A 23 3.23 -16.97 -26.45
CA ILE A 23 2.57 -18.17 -25.92
C ILE A 23 1.71 -17.81 -24.69
N ALA A 24 2.23 -16.95 -23.79
CA ALA A 24 1.47 -16.53 -22.61
C ALA A 24 0.19 -15.75 -22.96
N ILE A 25 0.22 -14.94 -24.03
CA ILE A 25 -0.97 -14.22 -24.53
C ILE A 25 -1.96 -15.20 -25.16
N GLU A 26 -1.48 -16.10 -26.01
CA GLU A 26 -2.34 -17.08 -26.69
C GLU A 26 -3.06 -18.00 -25.69
N CYS A 27 -2.38 -18.34 -24.58
CA CYS A 27 -2.94 -19.13 -23.49
C CYS A 27 -3.71 -18.31 -22.43
N ASN A 28 -3.84 -16.99 -22.57
CA ASN A 28 -4.44 -16.10 -21.54
C ASN A 28 -3.87 -16.32 -20.13
N CYS A 29 -2.56 -16.51 -20.02
CA CYS A 29 -1.87 -16.69 -18.74
C CYS A 29 -1.69 -15.33 -18.04
N LEU A 30 -2.72 -14.88 -17.29
CA LEU A 30 -2.57 -13.73 -16.40
C LEU A 30 -1.68 -14.09 -15.19
N PRO A 31 -0.88 -13.12 -14.68
CA PRO A 31 -0.06 -13.37 -13.50
C PRO A 31 -0.93 -13.68 -12.28
N ALA A 32 -0.46 -14.61 -11.45
CA ALA A 32 -1.12 -14.94 -10.20
C ALA A 32 -1.10 -13.73 -9.24
N CYS A 33 -2.22 -13.51 -8.54
CA CYS A 33 -2.32 -12.46 -7.51
C CYS A 33 -1.48 -12.80 -6.27
N ASN A 34 -1.45 -14.09 -5.91
CA ASN A 34 -0.63 -14.62 -4.83
C ASN A 34 0.30 -15.71 -5.40
N SER A 35 1.60 -15.48 -5.31
CA SER A 35 2.62 -16.44 -5.72
C SER A 35 3.70 -16.54 -4.66
N ILE A 36 4.13 -17.77 -4.37
CA ILE A 36 5.28 -18.03 -3.49
C ILE A 36 6.44 -18.46 -4.39
N ALA A 37 7.55 -17.75 -4.31
CA ALA A 37 8.77 -18.06 -5.05
C ALA A 37 9.89 -18.42 -4.07
N TYR A 38 10.62 -19.50 -4.38
CA TYR A 38 11.76 -19.95 -3.61
C TYR A 38 13.02 -19.78 -4.44
N GLU A 39 13.98 -19.02 -3.91
CA GLU A 39 15.32 -18.97 -4.49
C GLU A 39 16.09 -20.22 -4.07
N THR A 40 16.50 -21.02 -5.05
CA THR A 40 17.18 -22.29 -4.81
C THR A 40 18.69 -22.15 -5.00
N GLU A 41 19.46 -22.51 -3.98
CA GLU A 41 20.91 -22.64 -4.08
C GLU A 41 21.29 -24.13 -4.08
N THR A 42 22.07 -24.55 -5.08
CA THR A 42 22.50 -25.94 -5.23
C THR A 42 23.98 -26.09 -4.89
N THR A 43 24.31 -27.00 -3.99
CA THR A 43 25.70 -27.40 -3.71
C THR A 43 25.87 -28.86 -4.09
N LEU A 44 26.92 -29.18 -4.85
CA LEU A 44 27.24 -30.53 -5.28
C LEU A 44 28.51 -31.01 -4.58
N SER A 45 28.48 -32.22 -4.04
CA SER A 45 29.65 -32.91 -3.49
C SER A 45 29.77 -34.30 -4.09
N VAL A 46 31.00 -34.75 -4.29
CA VAL A 46 31.29 -36.09 -4.78
C VAL A 46 31.20 -37.06 -3.61
N LEU A 47 30.31 -38.04 -3.71
CA LEU A 47 30.21 -39.12 -2.74
C LEU A 47 31.48 -39.99 -2.82
N HIS A 48 32.30 -39.95 -1.76
CA HIS A 48 33.50 -40.78 -1.66
C HIS A 48 33.14 -42.20 -1.26
N ASP A 49 34.02 -43.15 -1.59
CA ASP A 49 33.77 -44.59 -1.39
C ASP A 49 33.62 -44.96 0.10
N GLU A 50 34.32 -44.24 0.98
CA GLU A 50 34.20 -44.31 2.44
C GLU A 50 32.75 -44.00 2.91
N ASP A 51 32.10 -42.99 2.32
CA ASP A 51 30.73 -42.58 2.64
C ASP A 51 29.67 -43.51 2.01
N ARG A 52 30.05 -44.33 1.04
CA ARG A 52 29.15 -45.37 0.49
C ARG A 52 28.89 -46.46 1.52
N HIS A 53 29.83 -46.75 2.42
CA HIS A 53 29.67 -47.79 3.43
C HIS A 53 28.59 -47.47 4.47
N THR A 54 28.43 -46.21 4.88
CA THR A 54 27.35 -45.80 5.80
C THR A 54 25.98 -45.87 5.11
N PHE A 55 25.91 -45.54 3.81
CA PHE A 55 24.70 -45.68 3.01
C PHE A 55 24.32 -47.16 2.78
N ARG A 56 25.31 -48.05 2.57
CA ARG A 56 25.14 -49.51 2.45
C ARG A 56 24.41 -50.14 3.64
N LEU A 57 24.63 -49.64 4.85
CA LEU A 57 24.05 -50.21 6.07
C LEU A 57 22.53 -49.99 6.17
N ASN A 58 22.03 -48.90 5.58
CA ASN A 58 20.60 -48.55 5.58
C ASN A 58 19.82 -49.18 4.42
N TRP A 59 20.49 -49.59 3.33
CA TRP A 59 19.85 -50.13 2.11
C TRP A 59 20.47 -51.47 1.70
N ARG A 60 20.38 -52.47 2.59
CA ARG A 60 21.02 -53.79 2.42
C ARG A 60 20.54 -54.60 1.21
N ASP A 61 19.38 -54.28 0.65
CA ASP A 61 18.79 -55.00 -0.47
C ASP A 61 19.17 -54.44 -1.86
N PHE A 62 19.93 -53.33 -1.92
CA PHE A 62 20.31 -52.70 -3.18
C PHE A 62 21.77 -52.94 -3.52
N ASP A 63 22.03 -53.54 -4.68
CA ASP A 63 23.38 -53.76 -5.18
C ASP A 63 23.98 -52.47 -5.75
N LEU A 64 24.79 -51.80 -4.93
CA LEU A 64 25.40 -50.51 -5.24
C LEU A 64 26.54 -50.58 -6.27
N GLU A 65 26.96 -51.79 -6.68
CA GLU A 65 27.88 -51.97 -7.82
C GLU A 65 27.15 -51.88 -9.16
N THR A 66 25.87 -52.25 -9.20
CA THR A 66 25.05 -52.23 -10.42
C THR A 66 24.35 -50.87 -10.64
N TYR A 67 24.05 -50.12 -9.58
CA TYR A 67 23.29 -48.87 -9.65
C TYR A 67 24.09 -47.63 -9.21
N LYS A 68 23.96 -46.53 -9.96
CA LYS A 68 24.50 -45.22 -9.56
C LYS A 68 23.58 -44.59 -8.52
N VAL A 69 24.14 -44.17 -7.39
CA VAL A 69 23.40 -43.51 -6.30
C VAL A 69 23.73 -42.03 -6.22
N SER A 70 22.69 -41.22 -6.01
CA SER A 70 22.78 -39.80 -5.73
C SER A 70 22.00 -39.48 -4.45
N ASN A 71 22.56 -38.63 -3.61
CA ASN A 71 21.88 -38.14 -2.41
C ASN A 71 21.50 -36.67 -2.61
N ILE A 72 20.24 -36.34 -2.30
CA ILE A 72 19.73 -34.98 -2.36
C ILE A 72 19.21 -34.63 -0.97
N MET A 73 19.75 -33.57 -0.39
CA MET A 73 19.29 -33.00 0.87
C MET A 73 18.63 -31.66 0.59
N LEU A 74 17.36 -31.52 1.00
CA LEU A 74 16.56 -30.32 0.81
C LEU A 74 16.25 -29.69 2.17
N PHE A 75 16.66 -28.44 2.35
CA PHE A 75 16.44 -27.70 3.59
C PHE A 75 16.24 -26.20 3.29
N PHE A 76 15.51 -25.52 4.17
CA PHE A 76 15.34 -24.07 4.07
C PHE A 76 16.58 -23.36 4.60
N LYS A 77 17.17 -22.47 3.79
CA LYS A 77 18.34 -21.67 4.18
C LYS A 77 18.04 -20.69 5.32
N LYS A 78 16.81 -20.17 5.38
CA LYS A 78 16.31 -19.25 6.41
C LYS A 78 14.98 -19.77 6.95
N SER A 79 14.69 -19.53 8.23
CA SER A 79 13.43 -19.92 8.88
C SER A 79 12.30 -18.90 8.69
N GLN A 80 12.57 -17.76 8.06
CA GLN A 80 11.60 -16.67 7.83
C GLN A 80 11.31 -16.48 6.34
N PHE A 81 10.07 -16.11 6.04
CA PHE A 81 9.60 -15.81 4.69
C PHE A 81 9.53 -14.29 4.49
N GLU A 82 10.12 -13.81 3.40
CA GLU A 82 10.00 -12.40 2.98
C GLU A 82 8.71 -12.25 2.15
N LEU A 83 7.80 -11.40 2.61
CA LEU A 83 6.50 -11.17 1.97
C LEU A 83 6.49 -9.84 1.22
N TRP A 84 6.12 -9.87 -0.06
CA TRP A 84 5.90 -8.69 -0.87
C TRP A 84 4.42 -8.53 -1.21
N ILE A 85 3.81 -7.43 -0.77
CA ILE A 85 2.41 -7.08 -1.06
C ILE A 85 2.38 -5.83 -1.92
N ARG A 86 1.55 -5.84 -2.97
CA ARG A 86 1.22 -4.63 -3.73
C ARG A 86 -0.03 -4.01 -3.15
N SER A 87 0.13 -2.86 -2.50
CA SER A 87 -0.98 -2.03 -2.06
C SER A 87 -1.27 -0.97 -3.11
N GLU A 88 -2.54 -0.57 -3.26
CA GLU A 88 -2.90 0.61 -4.05
C GLU A 88 -2.28 1.84 -3.37
N LEU A 89 -1.27 2.44 -4.03
CA LEU A 89 -0.41 3.46 -3.41
C LEU A 89 -1.14 4.81 -3.22
N TYR A 90 -2.21 5.04 -3.97
CA TYR A 90 -3.02 6.26 -3.94
C TYR A 90 -4.48 5.90 -4.18
N GLY A 91 -5.31 6.05 -3.15
CA GLY A 91 -6.75 5.93 -3.26
C GLY A 91 -7.41 7.25 -3.63
N THR A 92 -8.66 7.19 -4.09
CA THR A 92 -9.51 8.40 -4.25
C THR A 92 -9.66 9.18 -2.93
N SER A 93 -9.60 8.48 -1.80
CA SER A 93 -9.61 9.05 -0.45
C SER A 93 -8.40 9.95 -0.17
N ASP A 94 -7.22 9.66 -0.73
CA ASP A 94 -6.00 10.45 -0.50
C ASP A 94 -6.04 11.80 -1.23
N ILE A 95 -6.64 11.80 -2.43
CA ILE A 95 -6.91 13.01 -3.20
C ILE A 95 -7.91 13.89 -2.44
N LEU A 96 -8.99 13.29 -1.92
CA LEU A 96 -9.99 14.00 -1.12
C LEU A 96 -9.41 14.54 0.19
N ALA A 97 -8.52 13.81 0.86
CA ALA A 97 -7.86 14.27 2.07
C ALA A 97 -6.95 15.47 1.79
N SER A 98 -6.18 15.42 0.70
CA SER A 98 -5.28 16.50 0.29
C SER A 98 -6.04 17.75 -0.15
N CYS A 99 -7.07 17.59 -0.97
CA CYS A 99 -7.93 18.70 -1.39
C CYS A 99 -8.75 19.25 -0.21
N GLY A 100 -9.29 18.39 0.64
CA GLY A 100 -10.10 18.76 1.79
C GLY A 100 -9.33 19.58 2.83
N GLY A 101 -8.05 19.23 3.08
CA GLY A 101 -7.19 20.00 3.97
C GLY A 101 -6.96 21.43 3.47
N LEU A 102 -6.68 21.58 2.17
CA LEU A 102 -6.46 22.90 1.55
C LEU A 102 -7.75 23.73 1.48
N LEU A 103 -8.87 23.12 1.06
CA LEU A 103 -10.18 23.77 0.99
C LEU A 103 -10.70 24.16 2.38
N GLY A 104 -10.45 23.33 3.39
CA GLY A 104 -10.79 23.60 4.78
C GLY A 104 -10.03 24.80 5.35
N LEU A 105 -8.75 24.95 5.00
CA LEU A 105 -7.95 26.12 5.39
C LEU A 105 -8.50 27.42 4.78
N PHE A 106 -8.80 27.41 3.48
CA PHE A 106 -9.37 28.59 2.80
C PHE A 106 -10.77 28.93 3.30
N MET A 107 -11.64 27.93 3.48
CA MET A 107 -12.96 28.13 4.07
C MET A 107 -12.89 28.66 5.50
N GLY A 108 -11.94 28.19 6.30
CA GLY A 108 -11.74 28.66 7.67
C GLY A 108 -11.44 30.16 7.74
N PHE A 109 -10.49 30.66 6.93
CA PHE A 109 -10.18 32.09 6.87
C PHE A 109 -11.37 32.92 6.38
N SER A 110 -12.09 32.44 5.36
CA SER A 110 -13.29 33.09 4.85
C SER A 110 -14.40 33.19 5.92
N VAL A 111 -14.65 32.11 6.68
CA VAL A 111 -15.69 32.08 7.71
C VAL A 111 -15.37 33.01 8.87
N ILE A 112 -14.12 33.05 9.35
CA ILE A 112 -13.73 33.98 10.43
C ILE A 112 -13.94 35.43 9.99
N ASN A 113 -13.56 35.76 8.76
CA ASN A 113 -13.78 37.10 8.22
C ASN A 113 -15.28 37.45 8.11
N ILE A 114 -16.12 36.52 7.68
CA ILE A 114 -17.58 36.72 7.62
C ILE A 114 -18.15 36.96 9.03
N ILE A 115 -17.71 36.20 10.03
CA ILE A 115 -18.14 36.37 11.43
C ILE A 115 -17.80 37.78 11.94
N GLU A 116 -16.61 38.29 11.63
CA GLU A 116 -16.18 39.64 12.02
C GLU A 116 -17.07 40.72 11.39
N ILE A 117 -17.36 40.59 10.09
CA ILE A 117 -18.27 41.51 9.39
C ILE A 117 -19.66 41.49 10.02
N LEU A 118 -20.20 40.29 10.30
CA LEU A 118 -21.50 40.15 10.96
C LEU A 118 -21.51 40.78 12.36
N TYR A 119 -20.46 40.58 13.15
CA TYR A 119 -20.31 41.19 14.46
C TYR A 119 -20.33 42.73 14.38
N PHE A 120 -19.57 43.31 13.44
CA PHE A 120 -19.54 44.75 13.23
C PHE A 120 -20.88 45.30 12.72
N CYS A 121 -21.55 44.58 11.80
CA CYS A 121 -22.87 44.95 11.30
C CYS A 121 -23.92 44.97 12.42
N ILE A 122 -23.97 43.94 13.26
CA ILE A 122 -24.92 43.87 14.37
C ILE A 122 -24.67 45.01 15.36
N LEU A 123 -23.42 45.25 15.76
CA LEU A 123 -23.08 46.35 16.66
C LEU A 123 -23.44 47.72 16.09
N SER A 124 -23.19 47.94 14.80
CA SER A 124 -23.50 49.20 14.11
C SER A 124 -25.02 49.44 14.03
N ILE A 125 -25.80 48.40 13.77
CA ILE A 125 -27.27 48.47 13.76
C ILE A 125 -27.80 48.73 15.17
N CYS A 126 -27.34 48.00 16.18
CA CYS A 126 -27.75 48.20 17.57
C CYS A 126 -27.42 49.62 18.08
N ARG A 127 -26.25 50.17 17.70
CA ARG A 127 -25.90 51.57 18.03
C ARG A 127 -26.85 52.56 17.36
N ARG A 128 -27.18 52.37 16.07
CA ARG A 128 -28.11 53.23 15.34
C ARG A 128 -29.53 53.19 15.92
N HIS A 129 -30.03 52.02 16.31
CA HIS A 129 -31.33 51.88 16.97
C HIS A 129 -31.36 52.55 18.35
N LYS A 130 -30.27 52.48 19.14
CA LYS A 130 -30.18 53.19 20.42
C LYS A 130 -30.10 54.71 20.29
N THR A 131 -29.50 55.23 19.21
CA THR A 131 -29.47 56.68 18.94
C THR A 131 -30.82 57.20 18.43
N ALA A 132 -31.63 56.36 17.77
CA ALA A 132 -32.99 56.70 17.38
C ALA A 132 -33.99 56.69 18.56
N GLU A 133 -33.63 56.07 19.68
CA GLU A 133 -34.46 56.00 20.90
C GLU A 133 -34.00 57.00 21.99
N LYS A 134 -32.86 57.70 21.80
CA LYS A 134 -32.35 58.73 22.74
C LYS A 134 -32.46 60.14 22.16
N HIS A 135 -33.69 60.66 22.12
CA HIS A 135 -34.08 62.05 22.45
C HIS A 135 -35.64 62.12 22.44
N PRO A 136 -36.33 62.59 23.51
CA PRO A 136 -35.92 63.73 24.33
C PRO A 136 -36.24 63.65 25.86
N ASP A 137 -35.60 62.81 26.68
CA ASP A 137 -35.92 62.76 28.14
C ASP A 137 -34.72 62.77 29.11
N GLU A 138 -33.49 63.04 28.67
CA GLU A 138 -32.30 63.04 29.56
C GLU A 138 -31.63 64.43 29.77
N GLU A 139 -32.08 65.51 29.11
CA GLU A 139 -31.52 66.86 29.29
C GLU A 139 -32.17 67.68 30.43
N GLU A 140 -33.33 67.30 30.98
CA GLU A 140 -33.97 68.03 32.09
C GLU A 140 -33.40 67.69 33.48
N LEU A 141 -32.65 66.60 33.63
CA LEU A 141 -32.13 66.14 34.93
C LEU A 141 -30.75 66.72 35.32
N GLU A 142 -30.01 67.32 34.38
CA GLU A 142 -28.77 68.04 34.71
C GLU A 142 -29.03 69.50 35.11
N HIS A 143 -30.04 70.18 34.55
CA HIS A 143 -30.33 71.58 34.92
C HIS A 143 -30.88 71.76 36.35
N SER A 144 -31.43 70.71 36.97
CA SER A 144 -31.93 70.78 38.36
C SER A 144 -30.84 70.53 39.42
N LYS A 145 -29.64 70.06 39.06
CA LYS A 145 -28.55 69.83 40.03
C LYS A 145 -27.64 71.03 40.24
N ASP A 146 -27.65 72.01 39.33
CA ASP A 146 -26.84 73.23 39.43
C ASP A 146 -27.52 74.37 40.21
N LYS A 147 -28.69 74.11 40.82
CA LYS A 147 -29.47 75.12 41.56
C LYS A 147 -29.56 74.89 43.08
N TYR A 148 -28.77 73.96 43.64
CA TYR A 148 -28.68 73.78 45.10
C TYR A 148 -27.28 73.37 45.55
#